data_AF-A0A8J3JY96-F1
#
_entry.id   AF-A0A8J3JY96-F1
#
_cell.length_a   1.000
_cell.length_b   1.000
_cell.length_c   1.000
_cell.angle_alpha   90.00
_cell.angle_beta   90.00
_cell.angle_gamma   90.00
#
_symmetry.space_group_name_H-M   'P 1'
#
loop_
_entity.id
_entity.type
_entity.pdbx_description
1 polymer ?
#
loop_
_entity_poly.entity_id
_entity_poly.type
_entity_poly.pdbx_seq_one_letter_code
_entity_poly.pdbx_strand_id
1 'polypeptide(L)' 'MQYAPEVFEFDVDGLAYVKDDSGELLMTPGATVEIPPHLRLEVIDAAQECPGECIHIQRTHDGEPLSEEERTALR' A
#
# COMPACT_ATOMS: atom_id res chain seq x y z
N MET A 1 14.13 5.74 -3.20
CA MET A 1 14.06 4.42 -2.55
C MET A 1 12.67 3.87 -2.84
N GLN A 2 12.54 2.57 -3.11
CA GLN A 2 11.24 1.90 -3.26
C GLN A 2 10.88 1.30 -1.90
N TYR A 3 9.66 1.52 -1.45
CA TYR A 3 9.13 0.96 -0.20
C TYR A 3 8.29 -0.27 -0.51
N ALA A 4 8.38 -1.33 0.30
CA ALA A 4 7.63 -2.58 0.13
C ALA A 4 7.58 -3.06 -1.33
N PRO A 5 8.72 -3.38 -1.97
CA PRO A 5 8.79 -3.76 -3.39
C PRO A 5 8.02 -5.05 -3.72
N GLU A 6 7.62 -5.82 -2.70
CA GLU A 6 6.73 -6.97 -2.83
C GLU A 6 5.27 -6.55 -3.03
N VAL A 7 4.88 -5.35 -2.61
CA VAL A 7 3.52 -4.81 -2.74
C VAL A 7 3.42 -3.74 -3.82
N PHE A 8 4.43 -2.86 -3.92
CA PHE A 8 4.44 -1.73 -4.85
C PHE A 8 5.48 -1.90 -5.94
N GLU A 9 5.14 -1.52 -7.16
CA GLU A 9 6.07 -1.54 -8.29
C GLU A 9 5.79 -0.36 -9.25
N PHE A 10 6.87 0.24 -9.76
CA PHE A 10 6.79 1.35 -10.69
C PHE A 10 6.57 0.85 -12.12
N ASP A 11 5.61 1.45 -12.81
CA ASP A 11 5.46 1.26 -14.25
C ASP A 11 6.32 2.27 -15.05
N VAL A 12 6.36 2.11 -16.37
CA VAL A 12 7.10 2.95 -17.32
C VAL A 12 6.65 4.41 -17.33
N ASP A 13 5.47 4.71 -16.79
CA ASP A 13 4.94 6.07 -16.60
C ASP A 13 5.52 6.77 -15.37
N GLY A 14 6.24 6.04 -14.50
CA GLY A 14 6.81 6.54 -13.26
C GLY A 14 5.85 6.55 -12.07
N LEU A 15 4.65 5.96 -12.19
CA LEU A 15 3.70 5.78 -11.11
C LEU A 15 3.88 4.40 -10.46
N ALA A 16 3.69 4.36 -9.14
CA ALA A 16 3.68 3.10 -8.39
C ALA A 16 2.27 2.53 -8.36
N TYR A 17 2.15 1.24 -8.66
CA TYR A 17 0.93 0.45 -8.58
C TYR A 17 1.09 -0.65 -7.53
N VAL A 18 -0.03 -1.12 -6.99
CA VAL A 18 -0.04 -2.38 -6.22
C VAL A 18 0.06 -3.56 -7.19
N LYS A 19 0.78 -4.60 -6.80
CA LYS A 19 0.79 -5.89 -7.50
C LYS A 19 0.15 -6.99 -6.68
N ASP A 20 -0.45 -7.94 -7.36
CA ASP A 20 -1.01 -9.12 -6.71
C ASP A 20 0.05 -10.19 -6.41
N ASP A 21 -0.37 -11.30 -5.80
CA ASP A 21 0.50 -12.43 -5.45
C ASP A 21 1.16 -13.10 -6.67
N SER A 22 0.65 -12.88 -7.89
CA SER A 22 1.24 -13.36 -9.14
C SER A 22 2.29 -12.41 -9.71
N GLY A 23 2.39 -11.20 -9.13
CA GLY A 23 3.28 -10.13 -9.57
C GLY A 23 2.68 -9.24 -10.65
N GLU A 24 1.38 -9.37 -10.95
CA GLU A 24 0.72 -8.54 -11.95
C GLU A 24 0.34 -7.17 -11.36
N LEU A 25 0.67 -6.08 -12.08
CA LEU A 25 0.30 -4.72 -11.69
C LEU A 25 -1.21 -4.50 -11.84
N LEU A 26 -1.85 -4.04 -10.76
CA LEU A 26 -3.28 -3.72 -10.77
C LEU A 26 -3.50 -2.25 -11.15
N MET A 27 -3.80 -2.02 -12.43
CA MET A 27 -3.99 -0.67 -13.00
C MET A 27 -5.44 -0.17 -12.98
N THR A 28 -6.40 -1.00 -12.58
CA THR A 28 -7.81 -0.59 -12.50
C THR A 28 -8.01 0.40 -11.35
N PRO A 29 -8.67 1.56 -11.56
CA PRO A 29 -8.93 2.51 -10.48
C PRO A 29 -9.65 1.86 -9.31
N GLY A 30 -9.12 2.04 -8.10
CA GLY A 30 -9.66 1.45 -6.88
C GLY A 30 -9.34 -0.03 -6.68
N ALA A 31 -8.47 -0.64 -7.51
CA ALA A 31 -7.95 -1.97 -7.24
C ALA A 31 -7.16 -2.00 -5.93
N THR A 32 -7.30 -3.09 -5.18
CA THR A 32 -6.66 -3.29 -3.88
C THR A 32 -6.09 -4.69 -3.79
N VAL A 33 -4.99 -4.85 -3.06
CA VAL A 33 -4.39 -6.15 -2.72
C VAL A 33 -4.36 -6.32 -1.21
N GLU A 34 -4.48 -7.55 -0.72
CA GLU A 34 -4.22 -7.84 0.69
C GLU A 34 -2.73 -7.74 0.98
N ILE A 35 -2.38 -7.04 2.07
CA ILE A 35 -0.98 -6.89 2.48
C ILE A 35 -0.57 -8.16 3.25
N PRO A 36 0.49 -8.88 2.82
CA PRO A 36 1.04 -9.99 3.59
C PRO A 36 1.33 -9.58 5.04
N PRO A 37 0.98 -10.40 6.05
CA PRO A 37 1.09 -9.99 7.46
C PRO A 37 2.46 -9.45 7.87
N HIS A 38 3.53 -9.98 7.28
CA HIS A 38 4.91 -9.58 7.56
C HIS A 38 5.33 -8.24 6.92
N LEU A 39 4.58 -7.75 5.92
CA LEU A 39 4.85 -6.48 5.24
C LEU A 39 3.98 -5.32 5.76
N ARG A 40 3.05 -5.57 6.68
CA ARG A 40 2.10 -4.55 7.15
C ARG A 40 2.77 -3.30 7.68
N LEU A 41 3.81 -3.44 8.52
CA LEU A 41 4.55 -2.29 9.05
C LEU A 41 5.28 -1.53 7.96
N GLU A 42 5.92 -2.25 7.03
CA GLU A 42 6.64 -1.62 5.91
C GLU A 42 5.69 -0.82 5.00
N VAL A 43 4.48 -1.34 4.73
CA VAL A 43 3.47 -0.62 3.96
C VAL A 43 2.91 0.60 4.72
N ILE A 44 2.72 0.49 6.04
CA ILE A 44 2.29 1.62 6.87
C ILE A 44 3.36 2.73 6.86
N ASP A 45 4.63 2.37 7.05
CA ASP A 45 5.75 3.33 6.99
C ASP A 45 5.85 3.97 5.60
N ALA A 46 5.70 3.18 4.53
CA ALA A 46 5.66 3.70 3.15
C ALA A 46 4.57 4.74 2.95
N ALA A 47 3.37 4.49 3.49
CA ALA A 47 2.24 5.40 3.37
C ALA A 47 2.48 6.72 4.13
N GLN A 48 3.14 6.67 5.29
CA GLN A 48 3.48 7.87 6.06
C GLN A 48 4.63 8.67 5.44
N GLU A 49 5.60 8.00 4.80
CA GLU A 49 6.70 8.67 4.10
C GLU A 49 6.31 9.17 2.69
N CYS A 50 5.10 8.84 2.21
CA CYS A 50 4.60 9.27 0.91
C CYS A 50 4.18 10.76 0.94
N PRO A 51 4.94 11.69 0.33
CA PRO A 51 4.67 13.12 0.44
C PRO A 51 3.37 13.55 -0.24
N GLY A 52 2.88 12.76 -1.20
CA GLY A 52 1.65 13.02 -1.94
C GLY A 52 0.43 12.30 -1.36
N GLU A 53 0.56 11.60 -0.24
CA GLU A 53 -0.50 10.81 0.39
C GLU A 53 -1.17 9.81 -0.58
N CYS A 54 -0.39 9.31 -1.55
CA CYS A 54 -0.92 8.49 -2.65
C CYS A 54 -1.19 7.03 -2.24
N ILE A 55 -0.61 6.57 -1.12
CA ILE A 55 -0.77 5.20 -0.62
C ILE A 55 -1.95 5.17 0.36
N HIS A 56 -3.01 4.47 -0.05
CA HIS A 56 -4.21 4.29 0.75
C HIS A 56 -4.25 2.89 1.36
N ILE A 57 -4.55 2.81 2.66
CA ILE A 57 -4.67 1.55 3.40
C ILE A 57 -6.04 1.52 4.05
N GLN A 58 -6.72 0.39 3.94
CA GLN A 58 -8.03 0.15 4.55
C GLN A 58 -8.05 -1.16 5.33
N ARG A 59 -8.93 -1.24 6.31
CA ARG A 59 -9.20 -2.45 7.10
C ARG A 59 -9.92 -3.48 6.22
N THR A 60 -9.48 -4.73 6.26
CA THR A 60 -10.08 -5.79 5.42
C THR A 60 -11.51 -6.17 5.85
N HIS A 61 -11.88 -5.95 7.10
CA HIS A 61 -13.16 -6.42 7.64
C HIS A 61 -14.34 -5.49 7.35
N ASP A 62 -14.10 -4.20 7.16
CA ASP A 62 -15.13 -3.17 6.93
C ASP A 62 -14.82 -2.23 5.76
N GLY A 63 -13.62 -2.32 5.17
CA GLY A 63 -13.18 -1.47 4.07
C GLY A 63 -12.93 -0.02 4.48
N GLU A 64 -12.92 0.29 5.78
CA GLU A 64 -12.70 1.65 6.22
C GLU A 64 -11.22 2.04 6.13
N PRO A 65 -10.91 3.27 5.67
CA PRO A 65 -9.55 3.78 5.69
C PRO A 65 -8.95 3.70 7.10
N LEU A 66 -7.67 3.31 7.18
CA LEU A 66 -6.90 3.43 8.41
C LEU A 66 -6.60 4.91 8.67
N SER A 67 -7.08 5.41 9.81
CA SER A 67 -6.78 6.75 10.31
C SER A 67 -5.30 6.92 10.68
N GLU A 68 -4.83 8.15 10.74
CA GLU A 68 -3.46 8.48 11.16
C GLU A 68 -3.14 7.98 12.58
N GLU A 69 -4.12 8.06 13.49
CA GLU A 69 -3.99 7.56 14.86
C GLU A 69 -3.81 6.04 14.88
N GLU A 70 -4.58 5.30 14.07
CA GLU A 70 -4.44 3.84 13.93
C GLU A 70 -3.10 3.46 13.32
N ARG A 71 -2.65 4.17 12.28
CA ARG A 71 -1.32 3.94 11.65
C ARG A 71 -0.21 4.10 12.67
N THR A 72 -0.28 5.16 13.49
CA THR A 72 0.70 5.42 14.55
C THR A 72 0.66 4.36 15.64
N ALA A 73 -0.52 3.87 16.02
CA ALA A 73 -0.69 2.86 17.06
C ALA A 73 -0.23 1.45 16.65
N LEU A 74 -0.11 1.17 15.34
CA LEU A 74 0.31 -0.13 14.82
C LEU A 74 1.83 -0.32 14.79
N ARG A 75 2.60 0.72 15.09
CA ARG A 75 4.07 0.72 15.19
C ARG A 75 4.54 0.35 16.59
#